data_AF-A0A133NUZ4-F1
#
_entry.id   AF-A0A133NUZ4-F1
#
_cell.length_a   1.000
_cell.length_b   1.000
_cell.length_c   1.000
_cell.angle_alpha   90.00
_cell.angle_beta   90.00
_cell.angle_gamma   90.00
#
_symmetry.space_group_name_H-M   'P 1'
#
loop_
_entity.id
_entity.type
_entity.pdbx_description
1 polymer ?
#
loop_
_entity_poly.entity_id
_entity_poly.type
_entity_poly.pdbx_seq_one_letter_code
_entity_poly.pdbx_strand_id
1 'polypeptide(L)'
;MEDIKIKNRDEMKMKMKMKRITGLLLALFMTMGCLSLNPIASYANDADTNTKFNINDASVNITQSGNYTIEGKGQPTSNTISVTGSNIKAKITLKNVNIDVSNQTYNSAFRAKSYGQSNVQLTIILQGTNSLKSGEERAGLTWNNHNNSSTLEIEGDGSLTATGGKNGAGIGSSWNHNGGTRNITITGGTVIATGGYGAAGIGGDRGNSAENIKIAGGTVTATGGDGAAG
;
A
#
# COMPACT_ATOMS: atom_id res chain seq x y z
N MET A 1 6.24 -65.58 6.01
CA MET A 1 7.03 -64.94 4.94
C MET A 1 6.31 -63.76 4.28
N GLU A 2 4.97 -63.69 4.42
CA GLU A 2 4.11 -62.66 3.83
C GLU A 2 4.13 -61.33 4.62
N ASP A 3 4.21 -61.38 5.95
CA ASP A 3 4.22 -60.20 6.83
C ASP A 3 5.45 -59.30 6.65
N ILE A 4 6.61 -59.88 6.35
CA ILE A 4 7.86 -59.13 6.10
C ILE A 4 7.76 -58.35 4.77
N LYS A 5 7.03 -58.90 3.79
CA LYS A 5 6.81 -58.26 2.48
C LYS A 5 5.89 -57.05 2.58
N ILE A 6 4.89 -57.10 3.47
CA ILE A 6 3.94 -56.00 3.71
C ILE A 6 4.66 -54.85 4.43
N LYS A 7 5.42 -55.14 5.50
CA LYS A 7 6.19 -54.13 6.24
C LYS A 7 7.17 -53.36 5.35
N ASN A 8 7.90 -54.07 4.48
CA ASN A 8 8.83 -53.44 3.54
C ASN A 8 8.12 -52.60 2.47
N ARG A 9 6.91 -52.98 2.04
CA ARG A 9 6.11 -52.23 1.05
C ARG A 9 5.60 -50.92 1.63
N ASP A 10 5.19 -50.92 2.90
CA ASP A 10 4.68 -49.73 3.58
C ASP A 10 5.80 -48.76 3.97
N GLU A 11 6.95 -49.25 4.42
CA GLU A 11 8.14 -48.42 4.63
C GLU A 11 8.62 -47.74 3.33
N MET A 12 8.56 -48.45 2.21
CA MET A 12 8.97 -47.91 0.91
C MET A 12 7.97 -46.87 0.38
N LYS A 13 6.66 -47.06 0.60
CA LYS A 13 5.62 -46.05 0.33
C LYS A 13 5.77 -44.81 1.22
N MET A 14 6.15 -44.98 2.48
CA MET A 14 6.38 -43.88 3.42
C MET A 14 7.61 -43.06 3.02
N LYS A 15 8.74 -43.72 2.68
CA LYS A 15 9.96 -43.05 2.18
C LYS A 15 9.71 -42.31 0.85
N MET A 16 8.88 -42.83 -0.05
CA MET A 16 8.50 -42.14 -1.29
C MET A 16 7.57 -40.94 -1.06
N LYS A 17 6.60 -41.04 -0.14
CA LYS A 17 5.79 -39.88 0.27
C LYS A 17 6.66 -38.79 0.90
N MET A 18 7.59 -39.17 1.76
CA MET A 18 8.49 -38.24 2.45
C MET A 18 9.44 -37.53 1.47
N LYS A 19 10.00 -38.23 0.46
CA LYS A 19 10.80 -37.62 -0.61
C LYS A 19 10.03 -36.63 -1.50
N ARG A 20 8.75 -36.93 -1.80
CA ARG A 20 7.87 -36.01 -2.54
C ARG A 20 7.51 -34.78 -1.72
N ILE A 21 7.29 -34.94 -0.42
CA ILE A 21 7.02 -33.83 0.51
C ILE A 21 8.27 -32.96 0.69
N THR A 22 9.47 -33.54 0.83
CA THR A 22 10.71 -32.75 0.92
C THR A 22 11.06 -32.04 -0.38
N GLY A 23 10.73 -32.61 -1.55
CA GLY A 23 10.90 -31.95 -2.85
C GLY A 23 9.93 -30.78 -3.06
N LEU A 24 8.67 -30.91 -2.65
CA LEU A 24 7.70 -29.80 -2.69
C LEU A 24 8.03 -28.70 -1.66
N LEU A 25 8.54 -29.06 -0.47
CA LEU A 25 8.92 -28.08 0.54
C LEU A 25 10.12 -27.23 0.08
N LEU A 26 11.11 -27.85 -0.58
CA LEU A 26 12.30 -27.14 -1.07
C LEU A 26 11.97 -26.18 -2.24
N ALA A 27 11.01 -26.54 -3.10
CA ALA A 27 10.52 -25.65 -4.18
C ALA A 27 9.69 -24.47 -3.64
N LEU A 28 8.99 -24.64 -2.52
CA LEU A 28 8.30 -23.53 -1.84
C LEU A 28 9.29 -22.52 -1.23
N PHE A 29 10.43 -22.99 -0.70
CA PHE A 29 11.48 -22.11 -0.16
C PHE A 29 12.27 -21.36 -1.25
N MET A 30 12.40 -21.90 -2.47
CA MET A 30 13.10 -21.23 -3.57
C MET A 30 12.26 -20.14 -4.27
N THR A 31 10.94 -20.10 -4.04
CA THR A 31 10.04 -19.03 -4.52
C THR A 31 9.77 -17.95 -3.46
N MET A 32 10.17 -18.21 -2.21
CA MET A 32 10.14 -17.26 -1.09
C MET A 32 11.41 -16.41 -0.97
N GLY A 33 12.31 -16.49 -1.94
CA GLY A 33 13.53 -15.67 -2.05
C GLY A 33 13.26 -14.24 -2.52
N CYS A 34 12.43 -13.51 -1.77
CA CYS A 34 12.35 -12.04 -1.64
C CYS A 34 11.07 -11.64 -0.89
N LEU A 35 10.64 -12.40 0.11
CA LEU A 35 9.84 -11.79 1.17
C LEU A 35 10.85 -11.16 2.11
N SER A 36 11.07 -9.85 1.98
CA SER A 36 11.60 -9.07 3.10
C SER A 36 10.66 -9.35 4.27
N LEU A 37 11.10 -10.18 5.20
CA LEU A 37 10.48 -10.34 6.50
C LEU A 37 10.69 -9.04 7.27
N ASN A 38 10.04 -7.96 6.83
CA ASN A 38 9.85 -6.80 7.67
C ASN A 38 8.94 -7.31 8.80
N PRO A 39 9.40 -7.30 10.06
CA PRO A 39 8.51 -7.64 11.15
C PRO A 39 7.28 -6.72 11.05
N ILE A 40 6.10 -7.31 10.86
CA ILE A 40 4.83 -6.62 11.03
C ILE A 40 4.69 -6.40 12.53
N ALA A 41 5.31 -5.34 13.02
CA ALA A 41 5.24 -4.94 14.42
C ALA A 41 4.51 -3.61 14.48
N SER A 42 3.17 -3.70 14.49
CA SER A 42 2.28 -2.89 15.31
C SER A 42 0.86 -3.08 14.79
N TYR A 43 0.10 -3.95 15.46
CA TYR A 43 -1.35 -3.89 15.34
C TYR A 43 -1.81 -2.71 16.16
N ALA A 44 -2.36 -1.70 15.51
CA ALA A 44 -3.08 -0.63 16.18
C ALA A 44 -4.40 -1.20 16.75
N ASN A 45 -4.31 -1.98 17.82
CA ASN A 45 -5.46 -2.58 18.53
C ASN A 45 -5.96 -1.67 19.67
N ASP A 46 -5.35 -0.49 19.85
CA ASP A 46 -5.73 0.39 20.94
C ASP A 46 -6.69 1.46 20.42
N ALA A 47 -7.85 1.53 21.06
CA ALA A 47 -8.86 2.57 20.86
C ALA A 47 -8.41 3.93 21.42
N ASP A 48 -7.12 4.08 21.73
CA ASP A 48 -6.57 5.32 22.22
C ASP A 48 -6.42 6.34 21.08
N THR A 49 -7.01 7.50 21.32
CA THR A 49 -7.31 8.56 20.35
C THR A 49 -6.08 9.28 19.80
N ASN A 50 -4.87 8.76 20.03
CA ASN A 50 -3.63 9.32 19.53
C ASN A 50 -2.48 8.29 19.48
N THR A 51 -2.69 7.16 18.82
CA THR A 51 -1.64 6.13 18.71
C THR A 51 -0.50 6.63 17.81
N LYS A 52 0.74 6.56 18.30
CA LYS A 52 1.94 7.04 17.59
C LYS A 52 2.81 5.88 17.11
N PHE A 53 3.24 5.95 15.85
CA PHE A 53 4.15 5.02 15.21
C PHE A 53 5.37 5.75 14.64
N ASN A 54 6.50 5.05 14.58
CA ASN A 54 7.68 5.49 13.85
C ASN A 54 7.88 4.58 12.63
N ILE A 55 7.73 5.13 11.42
CA ILE A 55 7.81 4.36 10.17
C ILE A 55 9.22 3.80 9.91
N ASN A 56 10.25 4.36 10.52
CA ASN A 56 11.62 3.85 10.40
C ASN A 56 11.86 2.59 11.27
N ASP A 57 10.96 2.26 12.20
CA ASP A 57 11.12 1.08 13.06
C ASP A 57 10.43 -0.16 12.46
N ALA A 58 9.21 -0.01 11.93
CA ALA A 58 8.47 -1.08 11.27
C ALA A 58 7.38 -0.55 10.32
N SER A 59 6.87 -1.42 9.45
CA SER A 59 5.65 -1.15 8.67
C SER A 59 4.44 -0.99 9.58
N VAL A 60 3.53 -0.09 9.21
CA VAL A 60 2.32 0.25 9.98
C VAL A 60 1.09 -0.28 9.25
N ASN A 61 0.27 -1.09 9.92
CA ASN A 61 -1.00 -1.58 9.39
C ASN A 61 -2.17 -1.16 10.28
N ILE A 62 -3.03 -0.29 9.75
CA ILE A 62 -4.22 0.23 10.42
C ILE A 62 -5.41 -0.65 10.06
N THR A 63 -6.02 -1.26 11.06
CA THR A 63 -7.15 -2.19 10.90
C THR A 63 -8.44 -1.71 11.56
N GLN A 64 -8.37 -0.60 12.29
CA GLN A 64 -9.47 -0.05 13.08
C GLN A 64 -9.65 1.44 12.78
N SER A 65 -10.83 1.95 13.15
CA SER A 65 -11.10 3.38 13.14
C SER A 65 -10.34 4.06 14.28
N GLY A 66 -9.87 5.29 14.07
CA GLY A 66 -9.12 6.02 15.09
C GLY A 66 -8.26 7.14 14.52
N ASN A 67 -7.49 7.77 15.41
CA ASN A 67 -6.49 8.76 15.02
C ASN A 67 -5.09 8.17 15.22
N TYR A 68 -4.25 8.33 14.22
CA TYR A 68 -2.90 7.78 14.18
C TYR A 68 -1.91 8.85 13.80
N THR A 69 -0.78 8.91 14.50
CA THR A 69 0.37 9.72 14.09
C THR A 69 1.48 8.79 13.64
N ILE A 70 1.88 8.91 12.37
CA ILE A 70 3.02 8.17 11.80
C ILE A 70 4.14 9.18 11.57
N GLU A 71 5.18 9.10 12.39
CA GLU A 71 6.35 9.97 12.29
C GLU A 71 7.51 9.23 11.61
N GLY A 72 8.28 9.94 10.80
CA GLY A 72 9.55 9.48 10.28
C GLY A 72 10.69 10.40 10.66
N LYS A 73 11.92 9.93 10.43
CA LYS A 73 13.16 10.69 10.64
C LYS A 73 13.58 11.47 9.38
N GLY A 74 12.71 11.55 8.36
CA GLY A 74 13.03 12.09 7.03
C GLY A 74 13.94 11.21 6.17
N GLN A 75 14.52 10.14 6.75
CA GLN A 75 15.37 9.18 6.02
C GLN A 75 14.52 8.13 5.31
N PRO A 76 14.89 7.72 4.07
CA PRO A 76 14.18 6.68 3.34
C PRO A 76 14.08 5.38 4.13
N THR A 77 12.93 4.72 4.05
CA THR A 77 12.70 3.36 4.54
C THR A 77 11.94 2.53 3.50
N SER A 78 12.15 1.22 3.53
CA SER A 78 11.36 0.24 2.77
C SER A 78 10.12 -0.25 3.53
N ASN A 79 9.89 0.25 4.74
CA ASN A 79 8.66 0.00 5.50
C ASN A 79 7.48 0.72 4.83
N THR A 80 6.28 0.18 5.01
CA THR A 80 5.07 0.64 4.31
C THR A 80 3.97 1.00 5.29
N ILE A 81 3.01 1.79 4.82
CA ILE A 81 1.75 2.06 5.54
C ILE A 81 0.61 1.36 4.80
N SER A 82 -0.30 0.72 5.52
CA SER A 82 -1.52 0.16 4.93
C SER A 82 -2.75 0.35 5.81
N VAL A 83 -3.91 0.51 5.18
CA VAL A 83 -5.22 0.40 5.83
C VAL A 83 -5.89 -0.89 5.36
N THR A 84 -6.23 -1.80 6.28
CA THR A 84 -6.75 -3.13 5.96
C THR A 84 -8.08 -3.38 6.66
N GLY A 85 -9.14 -3.59 5.89
CA GLY A 85 -10.50 -3.81 6.37
C GLY A 85 -11.53 -2.85 5.73
N SER A 86 -12.81 -3.13 5.97
CA SER A 86 -13.93 -2.28 5.57
C SER A 86 -14.52 -1.58 6.80
N ASN A 87 -15.32 -0.52 6.59
CA ASN A 87 -15.93 0.27 7.68
C ASN A 87 -14.89 0.92 8.60
N ILE A 88 -13.82 1.46 8.01
CA ILE A 88 -12.74 2.13 8.75
C ILE A 88 -12.90 3.64 8.56
N LYS A 89 -13.01 4.37 9.67
CA LYS A 89 -12.90 5.83 9.71
C LYS A 89 -11.61 6.20 10.44
N ALA A 90 -10.58 6.59 9.69
CA ALA A 90 -9.27 6.87 10.25
C ALA A 90 -8.79 8.29 9.90
N LYS A 91 -8.13 8.94 10.85
CA LYS A 91 -7.39 10.18 10.66
C LYS A 91 -5.92 9.89 10.88
N ILE A 92 -5.08 10.07 9.87
CA ILE A 92 -3.67 9.70 9.89
C ILE A 92 -2.83 10.96 9.69
N THR A 93 -2.12 11.38 10.73
CA THR A 93 -1.09 12.41 10.62
C THR A 93 0.19 11.79 10.10
N LEU A 94 0.68 12.24 8.94
CA LEU A 94 2.01 11.93 8.44
C LEU A 94 2.95 13.08 8.80
N LYS A 95 4.04 12.75 9.51
CA LYS A 95 5.04 13.73 9.92
C LYS A 95 6.44 13.26 9.54
N ASN A 96 7.07 13.94 8.59
CA ASN A 96 8.44 13.63 8.13
C ASN A 96 8.63 12.17 7.66
N VAL A 97 7.58 11.57 7.09
CA VAL A 97 7.58 10.21 6.56
C VAL A 97 8.29 10.17 5.21
N ASN A 98 9.27 9.29 5.03
CA ASN A 98 9.96 9.11 3.75
C ASN A 98 10.04 7.62 3.42
N ILE A 99 9.14 7.14 2.56
CA ILE A 99 9.06 5.74 2.14
C ILE A 99 9.49 5.64 0.68
N ASP A 100 10.51 4.82 0.42
CA ASP A 100 10.96 4.48 -0.94
C ASP A 100 10.95 2.95 -1.10
N VAL A 101 9.95 2.47 -1.82
CA VAL A 101 9.83 1.07 -2.26
C VAL A 101 9.87 0.99 -3.79
N SER A 102 10.44 1.99 -4.46
CA SER A 102 10.45 2.07 -5.93
C SER A 102 11.20 0.95 -6.63
N ASN A 103 12.11 0.28 -5.92
CA ASN A 103 12.81 -0.90 -6.38
C ASN A 103 12.03 -2.22 -6.19
N GLN A 104 10.79 -2.18 -5.67
CA GLN A 104 9.97 -3.35 -5.36
C GLN A 104 8.67 -3.34 -6.17
N THR A 105 8.60 -4.16 -7.21
CA THR A 105 7.37 -4.35 -8.02
C THR A 105 6.18 -4.69 -7.11
N TYR A 106 5.01 -4.14 -7.41
CA TYR A 106 3.75 -4.38 -6.69
C TYR A 106 3.71 -3.87 -5.24
N ASN A 107 4.73 -3.15 -4.75
CA ASN A 107 4.72 -2.61 -3.40
C ASN A 107 4.28 -1.14 -3.35
N SER A 108 3.35 -0.83 -2.46
CA SER A 108 2.84 0.53 -2.24
C SER A 108 3.53 1.13 -1.02
N ALA A 109 4.08 2.33 -1.17
CA ALA A 109 4.59 3.10 -0.04
C ALA A 109 3.48 3.32 1.00
N PHE A 110 2.30 3.73 0.52
CA PHE A 110 1.09 3.80 1.33
C PHE A 110 -0.11 3.21 0.57
N ARG A 111 -0.58 2.03 1.02
CA ARG A 111 -1.85 1.44 0.59
C ARG A 111 -3.01 1.94 1.46
N ALA A 112 -3.51 3.14 1.16
CA ALA A 112 -4.64 3.74 1.86
C ALA A 112 -5.97 3.03 1.60
N LYS A 113 -6.14 2.45 0.40
CA LYS A 113 -7.27 1.57 0.10
C LYS A 113 -6.94 0.56 -1.01
N SER A 114 -7.22 -0.71 -0.73
CA SER A 114 -7.13 -1.85 -1.63
C SER A 114 -8.45 -2.10 -2.37
N TYR A 115 -8.36 -2.91 -3.43
CA TYR A 115 -9.53 -3.47 -4.11
C TYR A 115 -10.37 -4.31 -3.13
N GLY A 116 -11.70 -4.25 -3.27
CA GLY A 116 -12.64 -5.00 -2.42
C GLY A 116 -12.95 -4.38 -1.05
N GLN A 117 -12.15 -3.43 -0.55
CA GLN A 117 -12.51 -2.67 0.66
C GLN A 117 -13.67 -1.71 0.37
N SER A 118 -14.56 -1.54 1.35
CA SER A 118 -15.72 -0.66 1.30
C SER A 118 -15.85 0.18 2.56
N ASN A 119 -16.50 1.34 2.46
CA ASN A 119 -16.75 2.24 3.59
C ASN A 119 -15.48 2.62 4.38
N VAL A 120 -14.38 2.86 3.66
CA VAL A 120 -13.15 3.44 4.20
C VAL A 120 -13.24 4.96 4.05
N GLN A 121 -13.27 5.68 5.17
CA GLN A 121 -13.22 7.15 5.24
C GLN A 121 -11.88 7.55 5.84
N LEU A 122 -11.00 8.11 5.02
CA LEU A 122 -9.66 8.45 5.42
C LEU A 122 -9.40 9.95 5.32
N THR A 123 -8.93 10.54 6.41
CA THR A 123 -8.33 11.89 6.41
C THR A 123 -6.83 11.75 6.66
N ILE A 124 -6.00 12.28 5.78
CA ILE A 124 -4.55 12.37 5.96
C ILE A 124 -4.19 13.81 6.31
N ILE A 125 -3.51 14.01 7.44
CA ILE A 125 -3.01 15.31 7.87
C ILE A 125 -1.51 15.38 7.60
N LEU A 126 -1.09 16.30 6.75
CA LEU A 126 0.31 16.50 6.40
C LEU A 126 0.99 17.44 7.39
N GLN A 127 2.07 16.98 8.00
CA GLN A 127 2.99 17.79 8.80
C GLN A 127 4.43 17.57 8.34
N GLY A 128 5.25 18.61 8.36
CA GLY A 128 6.63 18.52 7.88
C GLY A 128 6.71 18.11 6.41
N THR A 129 7.75 17.35 6.04
CA THR A 129 7.97 16.94 4.64
C THR A 129 7.81 15.45 4.47
N ASN A 130 6.82 15.02 3.67
CA ASN A 130 6.50 13.61 3.46
C ASN A 130 6.77 13.18 2.01
N SER A 131 7.28 11.98 1.83
CA SER A 131 7.58 11.36 0.54
C SER A 131 7.07 9.92 0.52
N LEU A 132 6.29 9.60 -0.51
CA LEU A 132 5.73 8.27 -0.78
C LEU A 132 6.09 7.87 -2.20
N LYS A 133 7.07 6.98 -2.36
CA LYS A 133 7.54 6.51 -3.66
C LYS A 133 7.32 5.02 -3.78
N SER A 134 6.36 4.65 -4.63
CA SER A 134 5.93 3.26 -4.81
C SER A 134 6.66 2.56 -5.94
N GLY A 135 6.61 1.23 -5.95
CA GLY A 135 7.16 0.41 -7.03
C GLY A 135 6.22 0.26 -8.22
N GLU A 136 6.64 -0.54 -9.20
CA GLU A 136 5.90 -0.76 -10.44
C GLU A 136 4.43 -1.14 -10.15
N GLU A 137 3.53 -0.60 -10.98
CA GLU A 137 2.09 -0.84 -10.94
C GLU A 137 1.38 -0.32 -9.68
N ARG A 138 2.06 0.48 -8.86
CA ARG A 138 1.50 1.04 -7.63
C ARG A 138 1.54 2.55 -7.63
N ALA A 139 0.44 3.13 -7.15
CA ALA A 139 0.40 4.56 -6.94
C ALA A 139 1.26 4.96 -5.74
N GLY A 140 1.80 6.19 -5.74
CA GLY A 140 2.56 6.71 -4.60
C GLY A 140 1.73 6.65 -3.32
N LEU A 141 0.51 7.20 -3.40
CA LEU A 141 -0.58 6.97 -2.45
C LEU A 141 -1.71 6.16 -3.12
N THR A 142 -1.83 4.89 -2.76
CA THR A 142 -2.80 3.98 -3.37
C THR A 142 -4.19 4.15 -2.78
N TRP A 143 -5.12 4.57 -3.63
CA TRP A 143 -6.54 4.76 -3.38
C TRP A 143 -7.37 4.07 -4.46
N ASN A 144 -7.52 2.75 -4.36
CA ASN A 144 -8.30 1.94 -5.30
C ASN A 144 -9.80 2.03 -4.95
N ASN A 145 -10.48 3.06 -5.45
CA ASN A 145 -11.86 3.37 -5.11
C ASN A 145 -12.76 3.50 -6.33
N HIS A 146 -13.75 2.62 -6.46
CA HIS A 146 -14.63 2.52 -7.64
C HIS A 146 -16.10 2.72 -7.29
N ASN A 147 -16.39 3.05 -6.04
CA ASN A 147 -17.75 3.26 -5.57
C ASN A 147 -17.80 4.46 -4.62
N ASN A 148 -19.02 4.88 -4.29
CA ASN A 148 -19.23 6.09 -3.50
C ASN A 148 -19.19 5.85 -1.98
N SER A 149 -18.83 4.64 -1.52
CA SER A 149 -18.82 4.34 -0.09
C SER A 149 -17.58 4.89 0.63
N SER A 150 -16.53 5.24 -0.10
CA SER A 150 -15.23 5.66 0.45
C SER A 150 -14.84 7.07 0.02
N THR A 151 -14.16 7.78 0.90
CA THR A 151 -13.58 9.11 0.67
C THR A 151 -12.14 9.19 1.19
N LEU A 152 -11.28 9.87 0.44
CA LEU A 152 -9.95 10.28 0.86
C LEU A 152 -9.91 11.81 0.94
N GLU A 153 -9.56 12.33 2.11
CA GLU A 153 -9.28 13.75 2.32
C GLU A 153 -7.80 13.93 2.68
N ILE A 154 -7.14 14.94 2.08
CA ILE A 154 -5.77 15.33 2.39
C ILE A 154 -5.79 16.79 2.85
N GLU A 155 -5.33 17.04 4.07
CA GLU A 155 -5.31 18.33 4.72
C GLU A 155 -3.97 18.60 5.44
N GLY A 156 -3.87 19.71 6.15
CA GLY A 156 -2.67 20.09 6.93
C GLY A 156 -1.86 21.21 6.28
N ASP A 157 -0.70 21.50 6.88
CA ASP A 157 0.22 22.57 6.48
C ASP A 157 1.57 22.06 5.95
N GLY A 158 1.83 20.76 6.10
CA GLY A 158 3.02 20.10 5.57
C GLY A 158 2.95 19.80 4.06
N SER A 159 3.92 19.03 3.59
CA SER A 159 4.03 18.62 2.19
C SER A 159 3.97 17.10 2.00
N LEU A 160 3.50 16.70 0.82
CA LEU A 160 3.49 15.32 0.34
C LEU A 160 4.03 15.29 -1.10
N THR A 161 5.12 14.56 -1.32
CA THR A 161 5.57 14.12 -2.64
C THR A 161 5.13 12.67 -2.85
N ALA A 162 4.17 12.43 -3.73
CA ALA A 162 3.65 11.10 -4.03
C ALA A 162 4.03 10.71 -5.46
N THR A 163 4.85 9.68 -5.62
CA THR A 163 5.34 9.21 -6.92
C THR A 163 4.91 7.78 -7.16
N GLY A 164 4.10 7.58 -8.19
CA GLY A 164 3.72 6.25 -8.66
C GLY A 164 4.86 5.56 -9.42
N GLY A 165 4.90 4.24 -9.36
CA GLY A 165 5.70 3.45 -10.31
C GLY A 165 5.04 3.42 -11.68
N LYS A 166 5.71 2.81 -12.67
CA LYS A 166 5.13 2.63 -14.02
C LYS A 166 3.71 2.04 -13.95
N ASN A 167 2.79 2.62 -14.73
CA ASN A 167 1.34 2.39 -14.71
C ASN A 167 0.58 2.80 -13.43
N GLY A 168 1.23 3.30 -12.38
CA GLY A 168 0.58 3.76 -11.14
C GLY A 168 0.50 5.28 -11.04
N ALA A 169 -0.61 5.81 -10.51
CA ALA A 169 -0.81 7.25 -10.33
C ALA A 169 0.12 7.84 -9.26
N GLY A 170 0.33 9.16 -9.21
CA GLY A 170 0.95 9.79 -8.05
C GLY A 170 0.09 9.58 -6.80
N ILE A 171 -1.17 10.03 -6.88
CA ILE A 171 -2.23 9.78 -5.89
C ILE A 171 -3.45 9.24 -6.63
N GLY A 172 -3.95 8.07 -6.23
CA GLY A 172 -5.11 7.47 -6.86
C GLY A 172 -4.93 5.98 -7.07
N SER A 173 -5.39 5.44 -8.20
CA SER A 173 -5.39 3.99 -8.39
C SER A 173 -4.03 3.43 -8.79
N SER A 174 -3.80 2.20 -8.34
CA SER A 174 -2.70 1.34 -8.76
C SER A 174 -3.14 0.48 -9.94
N TRP A 175 -2.21 0.16 -10.85
CA TRP A 175 -2.56 -0.64 -12.03
C TRP A 175 -3.19 -1.98 -11.63
N ASN A 176 -4.46 -2.09 -11.98
CA ASN A 176 -5.12 -3.36 -12.16
C ASN A 176 -6.07 -3.18 -13.35
N HIS A 177 -6.37 -4.23 -14.07
CA HIS A 177 -6.95 -4.09 -15.41
C HIS A 177 -8.41 -3.58 -15.41
N ASN A 178 -8.98 -3.19 -14.24
CA ASN A 178 -10.37 -2.79 -14.03
C ASN A 178 -10.48 -1.59 -13.04
N GLY A 179 -9.59 -0.61 -13.20
CA GLY A 179 -8.87 0.07 -12.12
C GLY A 179 -9.12 1.54 -11.79
N GLY A 180 -10.25 2.20 -12.08
CA GLY A 180 -10.43 3.65 -11.80
C GLY A 180 -10.35 4.12 -10.32
N THR A 181 -10.33 5.43 -10.08
CA THR A 181 -10.38 6.01 -8.72
C THR A 181 -11.50 7.05 -8.58
N ARG A 182 -11.93 7.33 -7.34
CA ARG A 182 -12.86 8.42 -7.06
C ARG A 182 -12.83 8.95 -5.64
N ASN A 183 -13.45 10.12 -5.45
CA ASN A 183 -13.70 10.77 -4.15
C ASN A 183 -12.39 11.11 -3.41
N ILE A 184 -11.53 11.88 -4.07
CA ILE A 184 -10.31 12.43 -3.49
C ILE A 184 -10.53 13.92 -3.30
N THR A 185 -10.38 14.40 -2.08
CA THR A 185 -10.45 15.84 -1.76
C THR A 185 -9.12 16.29 -1.16
N ILE A 186 -8.56 17.37 -1.69
CA ILE A 186 -7.39 18.04 -1.11
C ILE A 186 -7.84 19.40 -0.60
N THR A 187 -7.78 19.61 0.71
CA THR A 187 -8.21 20.85 1.37
C THR A 187 -7.04 21.69 1.88
N GLY A 188 -5.84 21.13 1.97
CA GLY A 188 -4.65 21.83 2.46
C GLY A 188 -3.33 21.15 2.08
N GLY A 189 -2.22 21.76 2.53
CA GLY A 189 -0.86 21.28 2.33
C GLY A 189 -0.24 21.64 0.98
N THR A 190 1.01 21.22 0.79
CA THR A 190 1.69 21.24 -0.52
C THR A 190 1.77 19.82 -1.06
N VAL A 191 1.01 19.51 -2.11
CA VAL A 191 0.93 18.18 -2.69
C VAL A 191 1.57 18.17 -4.07
N ILE A 192 2.59 17.34 -4.25
CA ILE A 192 3.26 17.08 -5.52
C ILE A 192 3.00 15.61 -5.87
N ALA A 193 2.19 15.37 -6.90
CA ALA A 193 1.79 14.04 -7.31
C ALA A 193 2.27 13.75 -8.73
N THR A 194 3.14 12.75 -8.88
CA THR A 194 3.73 12.36 -10.17
C THR A 194 3.32 10.94 -10.52
N GLY A 195 2.59 10.80 -11.62
CA GLY A 195 2.24 9.50 -12.19
C GLY A 195 3.43 8.84 -12.89
N GLY A 196 3.47 7.51 -12.85
CA GLY A 196 4.36 6.75 -13.71
C GLY A 196 3.87 6.71 -15.16
N TYR A 197 4.66 6.10 -16.05
CA TYR A 197 4.30 5.91 -17.47
C TYR A 197 2.84 5.45 -17.64
N GLY A 198 2.06 6.19 -18.44
CA GLY A 198 0.66 5.90 -18.73
C GLY A 198 -0.33 6.18 -17.59
N ALA A 199 0.07 6.77 -16.47
CA ALA A 199 -0.81 7.02 -15.31
C ALA A 199 -0.82 8.50 -14.87
N ALA A 200 -1.92 8.91 -14.24
CA ALA A 200 -2.15 10.30 -13.88
C ALA A 200 -1.29 10.79 -12.71
N GLY A 201 -1.08 12.11 -12.59
CA GLY A 201 -0.55 12.71 -11.37
C GLY A 201 -1.52 12.46 -10.20
N ILE A 202 -2.74 12.98 -10.31
CA ILE A 202 -3.85 12.66 -9.39
C ILE A 202 -5.01 12.08 -10.17
N GLY A 203 -5.31 10.79 -9.94
CA GLY A 203 -6.44 10.14 -10.60
C GLY A 203 -6.21 8.68 -10.92
N GLY A 204 -6.61 8.29 -12.13
CA GLY A 204 -6.59 6.91 -12.58
C GLY A 204 -5.20 6.42 -12.94
N ASP A 205 -5.03 5.11 -12.81
CA ASP A 205 -4.00 4.31 -13.46
C ASP A 205 -4.26 4.20 -14.97
N ARG A 206 -3.36 3.51 -15.66
CA ARG A 206 -3.37 3.40 -17.11
C ARG A 206 -4.67 2.82 -17.67
N GLY A 207 -5.39 3.65 -18.41
CA GLY A 207 -6.60 3.26 -19.14
C GLY A 207 -7.90 3.35 -18.34
N ASN A 208 -7.85 3.85 -17.10
CA ASN A 208 -9.05 3.99 -16.26
C ASN A 208 -9.31 5.45 -15.89
N SER A 209 -10.59 5.79 -15.73
CA SER A 209 -11.04 7.14 -15.38
C SER A 209 -10.91 7.44 -13.88
N ALA A 210 -10.82 8.73 -13.57
CA ALA A 210 -11.01 9.27 -12.23
C ALA A 210 -12.32 10.08 -12.16
N GLU A 211 -13.02 10.02 -11.04
CA GLU A 211 -14.25 10.77 -10.80
C GLU A 211 -14.20 11.52 -9.45
N ASN A 212 -14.81 12.70 -9.38
CA ASN A 212 -14.96 13.45 -8.12
C ASN A 212 -13.62 13.70 -7.40
N ILE A 213 -12.68 14.30 -8.12
CA ILE A 213 -11.41 14.80 -7.59
C ILE A 213 -11.59 16.29 -7.33
N LYS A 214 -11.49 16.71 -6.06
CA LYS A 214 -11.74 18.09 -5.64
C LYS A 214 -10.50 18.68 -5.00
N ILE A 215 -10.01 19.80 -5.54
CA ILE A 215 -8.99 20.62 -4.91
C ILE A 215 -9.69 21.85 -4.34
N ALA A 216 -9.78 21.93 -3.01
CA ALA A 216 -10.49 22.99 -2.28
C ALA A 216 -9.54 23.96 -1.57
N GLY A 217 -8.25 23.63 -1.50
CA GLY A 217 -7.21 24.46 -0.89
C GLY A 217 -5.82 23.87 -1.06
N GLY A 218 -4.83 24.48 -0.42
CA GLY A 218 -3.41 24.09 -0.54
C GLY A 218 -2.75 24.51 -1.86
N THR A 219 -1.54 24.00 -2.09
CA THR A 219 -0.80 24.10 -3.36
C THR A 219 -0.65 22.71 -3.94
N VAL A 220 -1.18 22.47 -5.15
CA VAL A 220 -1.18 21.15 -5.76
C VAL A 220 -0.49 21.20 -7.12
N THR A 221 0.54 20.38 -7.30
CA THR A 221 1.18 20.12 -8.59
C THR A 221 0.95 18.66 -8.95
N ALA A 222 0.22 18.42 -10.04
CA ALA A 222 -0.07 17.09 -10.53
C ALA A 222 0.56 16.92 -11.91
N THR A 223 1.42 15.92 -12.06
CA THR A 223 2.17 15.64 -13.30
C THR A 223 1.89 14.22 -13.74
N GLY A 224 1.24 14.08 -14.89
CA GLY A 224 1.03 12.77 -15.52
C GLY A 224 2.32 12.18 -16.06
N GLY A 225 2.39 10.86 -16.12
CA GLY A 225 3.39 10.19 -16.93
C GLY A 225 3.09 10.32 -18.42
N ASP A 226 3.99 9.78 -19.25
CA ASP A 226 3.82 9.78 -20.71
C ASP A 226 2.45 9.24 -21.13
N GLY A 227 1.73 10.00 -21.95
CA GLY A 227 0.38 9.69 -22.42
C GLY A 227 -0.76 9.80 -21.40
N ALA A 228 -0.55 10.45 -20.24
CA ALA A 228 -1.56 10.57 -19.18
C ALA A 228 -1.79 12.00 -18.68
N ALA A 229 -2.90 12.22 -17.97
CA ALA A 229 -3.29 13.51 -17.43
C ALA A 229 -2.47 13.91 -16.19
N GLY A 230 -2.32 15.22 -15.96
CA GLY A 230 -1.83 15.79 -14.70
C GLY A 230 -2.83 15.60 -13.58
#